data_AF-A0A0F3RB40-F1
#
_entry.id   AF-A0A0F3RB40-F1
#
_cell.length_a   1.000
_cell.length_b   1.000
_cell.length_c   1.000
_cell.angle_alpha   90.00
_cell.angle_beta   90.00
_cell.angle_gamma   90.00
#
_symmetry.space_group_name_H-M   'P 1'
#
loop_
_entity.id
_entity.type
_entity.pdbx_description
1 polymer ?
#
loop_
_entity_poly.entity_id
_entity_poly.type
_entity_poly.pdbx_seq_one_letter_code
_entity_poly.pdbx_strand_id
1 'polypeptide(L)'
;MGEVIGTEVYLTEFTKPPIQYPIVALATVFATVGTFAALGVATIVTSYGFNWRYAFGIGAIIAVVGTLARTALRETPEFANAKLKLLKTFEKANRDIKVLENNPIWKEKINKTQQ
;
A
#
# COMPACT_ATOMS: atom_id res chain seq x y z
N MET A 1 3.96 -1.11 -10.70
CA MET A 1 5.29 -0.87 -10.10
C MET A 1 5.15 -0.19 -8.75
N GLY A 2 4.70 1.07 -8.66
CA GLY A 2 4.57 1.79 -7.39
C GLY A 2 3.62 1.14 -6.37
N GLU A 3 2.49 0.59 -6.79
CA GLU A 3 1.55 -0.08 -5.88
C GLU A 3 2.10 -1.39 -5.28
N VAL A 4 2.95 -2.11 -6.02
CA VAL A 4 3.59 -3.34 -5.54
C VAL A 4 4.60 -3.00 -4.47
N ILE A 5 5.47 -2.02 -4.74
CA ILE A 5 6.46 -1.52 -3.77
C ILE A 5 5.75 -0.97 -2.53
N GLY A 6 4.69 -0.18 -2.69
CA GLY A 6 3.89 0.32 -1.57
C GLY A 6 3.25 -0.78 -0.73
N THR A 7 2.77 -1.86 -1.37
CA THR A 7 2.21 -3.03 -0.68
C THR A 7 3.29 -3.80 0.08
N GLU A 8 4.46 -4.01 -0.51
CA GLU A 8 5.59 -4.68 0.15
C GLU A 8 6.04 -3.90 1.39
N VAL A 9 6.23 -2.59 1.26
CA VAL A 9 6.57 -1.70 2.38
C VAL A 9 5.49 -1.79 3.46
N TYR A 10 4.21 -1.61 3.09
CA TYR A 10 3.10 -1.71 4.04
C TYR A 10 3.07 -3.05 4.79
N LEU A 11 3.23 -4.18 4.09
CA LEU A 11 3.19 -5.52 4.70
C LEU A 11 4.39 -5.79 5.61
N THR A 12 5.58 -5.35 5.21
CA THR A 12 6.79 -5.49 6.04
C THR A 12 6.79 -4.62 7.28
N GLU A 13 6.14 -3.46 7.24
CA GLU A 13 5.95 -2.62 8.43
C GLU A 13 4.84 -3.13 9.36
N PHE A 14 3.78 -3.70 8.78
CA PHE A 14 2.65 -4.20 9.55
C PHE A 14 2.96 -5.52 10.25
N THR A 15 3.77 -6.40 9.64
CA THR A 15 4.04 -7.75 10.14
C THR A 15 5.49 -7.90 10.56
N LYS A 16 5.73 -8.48 11.75
CA LYS A 16 7.08 -8.66 12.26
C LYS A 16 7.72 -9.95 11.70
N PRO A 17 9.06 -10.03 11.58
CA PRO A 17 9.72 -11.28 11.28
C PRO A 17 9.37 -12.36 12.32
N PRO A 18 9.24 -13.64 11.93
CA PRO A 18 9.52 -14.21 10.60
C PRO A 18 8.30 -14.26 9.64
N ILE A 19 7.09 -13.93 10.10
CA ILE A 19 5.87 -14.14 9.29
C ILE A 19 5.73 -13.17 8.10
N GLN A 20 6.50 -12.08 8.11
CA GLN A 20 6.52 -11.09 7.03
C GLN A 20 6.93 -11.68 5.66
N TYR A 21 7.86 -12.64 5.63
CA TYR A 21 8.38 -13.19 4.37
C TYR A 21 7.33 -13.95 3.56
N PRO A 22 6.59 -14.93 4.13
CA PRO A 22 5.53 -15.59 3.39
C PRO A 22 4.38 -14.64 3.03
N ILE A 23 4.10 -13.62 3.85
CA ILE A 23 3.03 -12.64 3.58
C ILE A 23 3.36 -11.77 2.36
N VAL A 24 4.59 -11.27 2.26
CA VAL A 24 5.04 -10.52 1.09
C VAL A 24 5.05 -11.41 -0.15
N ALA A 25 5.55 -12.64 -0.05
CA ALA A 25 5.54 -13.59 -1.17
C ALA A 25 4.11 -13.89 -1.67
N LEU A 26 3.14 -14.00 -0.75
CA LEU A 26 1.74 -14.24 -1.08
C LEU A 26 1.13 -13.08 -1.89
N ALA A 27 1.54 -11.84 -1.63
CA ALA A 27 1.10 -10.68 -2.43
C ALA A 27 1.53 -10.83 -3.90
N THR A 28 2.76 -11.27 -4.15
CA THR A 28 3.27 -11.56 -5.50
C THR A 28 2.54 -12.71 -6.18
N VAL A 29 2.17 -13.75 -5.43
CA VAL A 29 1.34 -14.85 -5.95
C VAL A 29 -0.02 -14.32 -6.41
N PHE A 30 -0.70 -13.52 -5.59
CA PHE A 30 -1.99 -12.94 -5.98
C PHE A 30 -1.89 -11.98 -7.17
N ALA A 31 -0.82 -11.19 -7.28
CA ALA A 31 -0.59 -10.34 -8.44
C ALA A 31 -0.42 -11.16 -9.73
N THR A 32 0.28 -12.29 -9.64
CA THR A 32 0.48 -13.22 -10.77
C THR A 32 -0.84 -13.88 -11.18
N VAL A 33 -1.63 -14.36 -10.21
CA VAL A 33 -2.96 -14.93 -10.46
C VAL A 33 -3.91 -13.90 -11.10
N GLY A 34 -3.91 -12.66 -10.61
CA GLY A 34 -4.69 -11.58 -11.20
C GLY A 34 -4.30 -11.28 -12.64
N THR A 35 -3.00 -11.30 -12.94
CA THR A 35 -2.49 -11.12 -14.31
C THR A 35 -2.93 -12.27 -15.22
N PHE A 36 -2.85 -13.51 -14.74
CA PHE A 36 -3.32 -14.68 -15.47
C PHE A 36 -4.84 -14.59 -15.77
N ALA A 37 -5.64 -14.17 -14.80
CA ALA A 37 -7.08 -13.95 -15.00
C ALA A 37 -7.34 -12.86 -16.05
N ALA A 38 -6.60 -11.75 -16.01
CA ALA A 38 -6.72 -10.68 -17.00
C ALA A 38 -6.39 -11.17 -18.42
N LEU A 39 -5.34 -11.99 -18.58
CA LEU A 39 -5.00 -12.63 -19.86
C LEU A 39 -6.10 -13.59 -20.32
N GLY A 40 -6.72 -14.33 -19.41
CA GLY A 40 -7.87 -15.18 -19.72
C GLY A 40 -9.05 -14.38 -20.28
N VAL A 41 -9.41 -13.26 -19.63
CA VAL A 41 -10.46 -12.36 -20.12
C VAL A 41 -10.09 -11.76 -21.48
N ALA A 42 -8.84 -11.32 -21.67
CA ALA A 42 -8.36 -10.79 -22.93
C ALA A 42 -8.43 -11.83 -24.07
N THR A 43 -8.13 -13.10 -23.77
CA THR A 43 -8.22 -14.20 -24.73
C THR A 43 -9.67 -14.46 -25.13
N ILE A 44 -10.61 -14.45 -24.18
CA ILE A 44 -12.04 -14.60 -24.46
C ILE A 44 -12.55 -13.48 -25.38
N VAL A 45 -12.17 -12.23 -25.11
CA VAL A 45 -12.59 -11.08 -25.92
C VAL A 45 -11.99 -11.11 -27.32
N THR A 46 -10.69 -11.41 -27.45
CA THR A 46 -9.97 -11.30 -28.73
C THR A 46 -10.10 -12.53 -29.61
N SER A 47 -10.15 -13.73 -29.03
CA SER A 47 -10.12 -15.00 -29.79
C SER A 47 -11.52 -15.60 -29.98
N TYR A 48 -12.45 -15.39 -29.04
CA TYR A 48 -13.83 -15.91 -29.13
C TYR A 48 -14.85 -14.85 -29.55
N GLY A 49 -14.42 -13.62 -29.85
CA GLY A 49 -15.28 -12.55 -30.38
C GLY A 49 -16.29 -12.00 -29.37
N PHE A 50 -16.07 -12.19 -28.07
CA PHE A 50 -16.91 -11.59 -27.04
C PHE A 50 -16.82 -10.06 -27.07
N ASN A 51 -17.91 -9.41 -26.66
CA ASN A 51 -17.94 -7.94 -26.65
C ASN A 51 -16.92 -7.39 -25.64
N TRP A 52 -16.03 -6.53 -26.13
CA TRP A 52 -14.97 -5.89 -25.33
C TRP A 52 -15.50 -5.14 -24.11
N ARG A 53 -16.76 -4.67 -24.15
CA ARG A 53 -17.43 -4.01 -23.02
C ARG A 53 -17.43 -4.85 -21.75
N TYR A 54 -17.49 -6.18 -21.86
CA TYR A 54 -17.46 -7.06 -20.69
C TYR A 54 -16.11 -7.06 -19.99
N ALA A 55 -15.00 -6.95 -20.72
CA ALA A 55 -13.68 -6.81 -20.10
C ALA A 55 -13.57 -5.52 -19.28
N PHE A 56 -14.12 -4.41 -19.80
CA PHE A 56 -14.19 -3.16 -19.04
C PHE A 56 -15.13 -3.25 -17.84
N GLY A 57 -16.27 -3.91 -17.97
CA GLY A 57 -17.20 -4.14 -16.86
C GLY A 57 -16.56 -4.92 -15.71
N ILE A 58 -15.84 -6.01 -16.03
CA ILE A 58 -15.09 -6.79 -15.04
C ILE A 58 -14.01 -5.94 -14.35
N GLY A 59 -13.25 -5.17 -15.14
CA GLY A 59 -12.24 -4.25 -14.60
C GLY A 59 -12.84 -3.20 -13.66
N ALA A 60 -14.00 -2.65 -14.00
CA ALA A 60 -14.70 -1.67 -13.17
C ALA A 60 -15.13 -2.26 -11.82
N ILE A 61 -15.65 -3.49 -11.80
CA ILE A 61 -16.01 -4.18 -10.56
C ILE A 61 -14.78 -4.39 -9.67
N ILE A 62 -13.67 -4.86 -10.24
CA ILE A 62 -12.41 -5.06 -9.51
C ILE A 62 -11.90 -3.74 -8.94
N ALA A 63 -12.00 -2.64 -9.70
CA ALA A 63 -11.59 -1.31 -9.24
C ALA A 63 -12.43 -0.84 -8.04
N VAL A 64 -13.76 -1.00 -8.09
CA VAL A 64 -14.65 -0.62 -6.98
C VAL A 64 -14.30 -1.42 -5.71
N VAL A 65 -14.17 -2.74 -5.82
CA VAL A 65 -13.80 -3.60 -4.69
C VAL A 65 -12.41 -3.21 -4.14
N GLY A 66 -11.45 -2.95 -5.04
CA GLY A 66 -10.10 -2.53 -4.65
C GLY A 66 -10.06 -1.18 -3.96
N THR A 67 -10.91 -0.22 -4.34
CA THR A 67 -11.02 1.07 -3.66
C THR A 67 -11.62 0.90 -2.26
N LEU A 68 -12.71 0.14 -2.14
CA LEU A 68 -13.33 -0.14 -0.84
C LEU A 68 -12.38 -0.87 0.10
N ALA A 69 -11.64 -1.87 -0.40
CA ALA A 69 -10.62 -2.57 0.35
C ALA A 69 -9.54 -1.60 0.88
N ARG A 70 -9.00 -0.73 0.02
CA ARG A 70 -8.00 0.27 0.42
C ARG A 70 -8.51 1.24 1.48
N THR A 71 -9.78 1.64 1.44
CA THR A 71 -10.35 2.51 2.48
C THR A 71 -10.52 1.82 3.83
N ALA A 72 -10.55 0.49 3.87
CA ALA A 72 -10.70 -0.28 5.10
C ALA A 72 -9.36 -0.61 5.79
N LEU A 73 -8.22 -0.47 5.10
CA LEU A 73 -6.90 -0.70 5.69
C LEU A 73 -6.52 0.46 6.62
N ARG A 74 -6.06 0.12 7.83
CA ARG A 74 -5.47 1.09 8.76
C ARG A 74 -4.06 1.47 8.29
N GLU A 75 -3.62 2.69 8.57
CA GLU A 75 -2.22 3.06 8.35
C GLU A 75 -1.27 2.21 9.21
N THR A 76 -0.02 2.03 8.76
CA THR A 76 0.95 1.24 9.53
C THR A 76 1.33 1.96 10.82
N PRO A 77 1.58 1.22 11.92
CA PRO A 77 1.97 1.82 13.20
C PRO A 77 3.32 2.52 13.13
N GLU A 78 4.18 2.14 12.18
CA GLU A 78 5.49 2.77 11.97
C GLU A 78 5.34 4.15 11.30
N PHE A 79 4.46 4.29 10.30
CA PHE A 79 4.13 5.60 9.73
C PHE A 79 3.39 6.50 10.72
N ALA A 80 2.38 5.97 11.43
CA ALA A 80 1.62 6.74 12.40
C ALA A 80 2.49 7.32 13.53
N ASN A 81 3.54 6.60 13.93
CA ASN A 81 4.45 7.00 15.01
C ASN A 81 5.79 7.59 14.51
N ALA A 82 5.99 7.75 13.20
CA ALA A 82 7.27 8.19 12.63
C ALA A 82 7.73 9.54 13.21
N LYS A 83 6.81 10.50 13.38
CA LYS A 83 7.13 11.81 13.95
C LYS A 83 7.56 11.73 15.42
N LEU A 84 6.97 10.82 16.20
CA LEU A 84 7.39 10.56 17.58
C LEU A 84 8.76 9.88 17.67
N LYS A 85 9.04 8.94 16.76
CA LYS A 85 10.34 8.25 16.66
C LYS A 85 11.46 9.24 16.29
N LEU A 86 11.18 10.17 15.37
CA LEU A 86 12.10 11.25 15.00
C LEU A 86 12.40 12.15 16.21
N LEU A 87 11.38 12.64 16.92
CA LEU A 87 11.55 13.46 18.11
C LEU A 87 12.46 12.80 19.17
N LYS A 88 12.20 11.53 19.50
CA LYS A 88 13.02 10.76 20.46
C LYS A 88 14.47 10.58 19.98
N THR A 89 14.71 10.51 18.67
CA THR A 89 16.06 10.35 18.11
C THR A 89 16.85 11.65 18.19
N PHE A 90 16.21 12.80 17.93
CA PHE A 90 16.82 14.12 18.06
C PHE A 90 17.14 14.48 19.52
N GLU A 91 16.25 14.13 20.45
CA GLU A 91 16.46 14.29 21.89
C GLU A 91 17.67 13.48 22.36
N LYS A 92 17.79 12.22 21.95
CA LYS A 92 18.97 11.38 22.23
C LYS A 92 20.26 11.91 21.60
N ALA A 93 20.17 12.55 20.44
CA ALA A 93 21.33 13.12 19.75
C ALA A 93 21.73 14.51 20.26
N ASN A 94 21.01 15.07 21.25
CA ASN A 94 21.19 16.43 21.77
C ASN A 94 21.26 17.50 20.65
N ARG A 95 20.40 17.36 19.63
CA ARG A 95 20.35 18.24 18.46
C ARG A 95 19.05 19.04 18.46
N ASP A 96 19.14 20.33 18.18
CA ASP A 96 17.98 21.23 18.14
C ASP A 96 16.99 20.84 17.02
N ILE A 97 15.72 20.68 17.39
CA ILE A 97 14.60 20.34 16.48
C ILE A 97 14.32 21.48 15.47
N LYS A 98 14.82 22.69 15.74
CA LYS A 98 14.67 23.89 14.90
C LYS A 98 15.16 23.72 13.46
N VAL A 99 16.07 22.77 13.21
CA VAL A 99 16.55 22.43 11.85
C VAL A 99 15.42 21.85 10.98
N LEU A 100 14.41 21.22 11.59
CA LEU A 100 13.29 20.58 10.88
C LEU A 100 12.14 21.56 10.59
N GLU A 101 12.14 22.76 11.19
CA GLU A 101 11.04 23.75 11.08
C GLU A 101 10.85 24.27 9.64
N ASN A 102 11.92 24.25 8.86
CA ASN A 102 11.92 24.61 7.44
C ASN A 102 11.57 23.44 6.51
N ASN A 103 11.47 22.21 7.02
CA ASN A 103 11.16 21.05 6.20
C ASN A 103 9.63 20.98 5.92
N PRO A 104 9.20 20.91 4.66
CA PRO A 104 7.77 20.79 4.31
C PRO A 104 7.09 19.59 4.97
N ILE A 105 7.81 18.47 5.17
CA ILE A 105 7.31 17.24 5.82
C ILE A 105 6.99 17.48 7.31
N TRP A 106 7.69 18.40 7.97
CA TRP A 106 7.48 18.69 9.39
C TRP A 106 6.20 19.50 9.65
N LYS A 107 5.83 20.37 8.70
CA LYS A 107 4.64 21.25 8.76
C LYS A 107 3.32 20.50 8.61
N GLU A 108 3.37 19.24 8.20
CA GLU A 108 2.20 18.39 8.09
C GLU A 108 1.67 18.03 9.50
N LYS A 109 0.35 18.22 9.67
CA LYS A 109 -0.33 18.13 10.96
C LYS A 109 -0.40 16.65 11.36
N ILE A 110 0.14 16.28 12.53
CA ILE A 110 -0.01 14.92 13.06
C ILE A 110 -1.51 14.72 13.32
N ASN A 111 -2.12 13.77 12.63
CA ASN A 111 -3.47 13.35 12.97
C ASN A 111 -3.40 12.49 14.23
N LYS A 112 -3.62 13.11 15.39
CA LYS A 112 -3.71 12.42 16.70
C LYS A 112 -5.08 11.75 16.83
N THR A 113 -5.34 10.75 16.02
CA THR A 113 -6.57 9.95 16.08
C THR A 113 -6.16 8.53 15.70
N GLN A 114 -6.21 7.47 16.52
CA GLN A 114 -6.74 7.15 17.83
C GLN A 114 -5.99 5.88 18.28
N GLN A 115 -5.86 5.69 19.60
CA GLN A 115 -5.37 4.43 20.21
C GLN A 115 -6.21 3.22 19.79
#